data_AF-A0AAV3HIN0-F1
#
_entry.id   AF-A0AAV3HIN0-F1
#
_cell.length_a   1.000
_cell.length_b   1.000
_cell.length_c   1.000
_cell.angle_alpha   90.00
_cell.angle_beta   90.00
_cell.angle_gamma   90.00
#
_symmetry.space_group_name_H-M   'P 1'
#
loop_
_entity.id
_entity.type
_entity.pdbx_description
1 polymer ?
#
loop_
_entity_poly.entity_id
_entity_poly.type
_entity_poly.pdbx_seq_one_letter_code
_entity_poly.pdbx_strand_id
1 'polypeptide(L)'
;MEWKQYGMQRAEAGDTKLSMQEFNKDDELYMAYSNGYESGRANYCAQDAFTLGESRRYYRGICDDLDDRFRREYELGRTAKGSKRY
;
A
#
# COMPACT_ATOMS: atom_id res chain seq x y z
N MET A 1 15.13 9.33 12.21
CA MET A 1 14.64 9.44 10.81
C MET A 1 14.44 8.09 10.12
N GLU A 2 15.19 7.04 10.49
CA GLU A 2 15.07 5.68 9.93
C GLU A 2 13.64 5.13 9.91
N TRP A 3 12.90 5.25 11.02
CA TRP A 3 11.52 4.74 11.09
C TRP A 3 10.55 5.42 10.13
N LYS A 4 10.72 6.73 9.90
CA LYS A 4 9.94 7.45 8.89
C LYS A 4 10.20 6.88 7.49
N GLN A 5 11.46 6.64 7.16
CA GLN A 5 11.82 6.04 5.87
C GLN A 5 11.33 4.60 5.75
N TYR A 6 11.44 3.81 6.81
CA TYR A 6 10.90 2.45 6.88
C TYR A 6 9.38 2.42 6.65
N GLY A 7 8.63 3.31 7.31
CA GLY A 7 7.19 3.44 7.11
C GLY A 7 6.83 3.77 5.67
N MET A 8 7.54 4.73 5.07
CA MET A 8 7.34 5.12 3.68
C MET A 8 7.59 3.96 2.71
N GLN A 9 8.73 3.28 2.83
CA GLN A 9 9.09 2.14 1.97
C GLN A 9 8.10 0.98 2.09
N ARG A 10 7.63 0.69 3.31
CA ARG A 10 6.60 -0.32 3.54
C ARG A 10 5.30 0.00 2.79
N ALA A 11 4.85 1.24 2.87
CA ALA A 11 3.66 1.67 2.15
C ALA A 11 3.85 1.63 0.62
N GLU A 12 5.02 2.05 0.12
CA GLU A 12 5.36 2.00 -1.31
C GLU A 12 5.48 0.58 -1.87
N ALA A 13 5.77 -0.40 -1.00
CA ALA A 13 5.73 -1.82 -1.31
C ALA A 13 4.30 -2.40 -1.36
N GLY A 14 3.29 -1.64 -0.93
CA GLY A 14 1.87 -2.05 -0.92
C GLY A 14 1.43 -2.80 0.35
N ASP A 15 2.24 -2.75 1.41
CA ASP A 15 1.94 -3.40 2.69
C ASP A 15 1.03 -2.53 3.58
N THR A 16 0.22 -3.19 4.41
CA THR A 16 -0.62 -2.52 5.41
C THR A 16 0.21 -1.96 6.56
N LYS A 17 -0.36 -0.95 7.24
CA LYS A 17 0.22 -0.30 8.40
C LYS A 17 0.32 -1.32 9.53
N LEU A 18 1.46 -1.33 10.21
CA LEU A 18 1.57 -2.03 11.48
C LEU A 18 0.79 -1.24 12.53
N SER A 19 -0.01 -1.94 13.33
CA SER A 19 -0.54 -1.38 14.56
C SER A 19 0.59 -1.12 15.56
N MET A 20 0.31 -0.30 16.58
CA MET A 20 1.26 -0.05 17.67
C MET A 20 1.74 -1.36 18.32
N GLN A 21 0.81 -2.31 18.53
CA GLN A 21 1.09 -3.60 19.12
C GLN A 21 2.02 -4.46 18.25
N GLU A 22 1.83 -4.47 16.93
CA GLU A 22 2.69 -5.21 16.01
C GLU A 22 4.06 -4.56 15.83
N PHE A 23 4.13 -3.22 15.88
CA PHE A 23 5.39 -2.48 15.77
C PHE A 23 6.27 -2.70 17.01
N ASN A 24 5.66 -2.78 18.19
CA ASN A 24 6.31 -3.15 19.46
C ASN A 24 7.58 -2.33 19.76
N LYS A 25 7.46 -1.01 19.64
CA LYS A 25 8.47 0.00 20.02
C LYS A 25 7.77 1.14 20.77
N ASP A 26 8.56 2.10 21.25
CA ASP A 26 8.03 3.29 21.91
C ASP A 26 7.19 4.17 20.97
N ASP A 27 6.35 4.99 21.59
CA ASP A 27 5.38 5.84 20.91
C ASP A 27 6.04 6.84 19.96
N GLU A 28 7.23 7.36 20.28
CA GLU A 28 7.93 8.32 19.43
C GLU A 28 8.39 7.66 18.12
N LEU A 29 8.99 6.47 18.20
CA LEU A 29 9.38 5.70 17.01
C LEU A 29 8.15 5.28 16.19
N TYR A 30 7.05 4.90 16.85
CA TYR A 30 5.80 4.58 16.15
C TYR A 30 5.22 5.80 15.44
N MET A 31 5.23 6.98 16.06
CA MET A 31 4.77 8.22 15.43
C MET A 31 5.63 8.58 14.21
N ALA A 32 6.94 8.44 14.30
CA ALA A 32 7.84 8.63 13.17
C ALA A 32 7.55 7.65 12.03
N TYR A 33 7.38 6.36 12.34
CA TYR A 33 6.96 5.33 11.40
C TYR A 33 5.62 5.64 10.75
N SER A 34 4.61 5.95 11.56
CA SER A 34 3.25 6.26 11.16
C SER A 34 3.22 7.42 10.17
N ASN A 35 3.93 8.51 10.45
CA ASN A 35 4.01 9.67 9.55
C ASN A 35 4.66 9.33 8.20
N GLY A 36 5.71 8.51 8.23
CA GLY A 36 6.35 8.00 7.01
C GLY A 36 5.42 7.11 6.19
N TYR A 37 4.71 6.21 6.87
CA TYR A 37 3.74 5.31 6.27
C TYR A 37 2.60 6.07 5.59
N GLU A 38 2.01 7.07 6.24
CA GLU A 38 0.94 7.87 5.62
C GLU A 38 1.41 8.60 4.37
N SER A 39 2.64 9.09 4.36
CA SER A 39 3.24 9.74 3.18
C SER A 39 3.42 8.75 2.02
N GLY A 40 3.97 7.57 2.30
CA GLY A 40 4.12 6.51 1.30
C GLY A 40 2.77 5.94 0.84
N ARG A 41 1.77 5.87 1.72
CA ARG A 41 0.41 5.41 1.40
C ARG A 41 -0.26 6.37 0.44
N ALA A 42 -0.14 7.67 0.68
CA ALA A 42 -0.64 8.69 -0.24
C ALA A 42 -0.03 8.53 -1.65
N ASN A 43 1.29 8.33 -1.73
CA ASN A 43 1.97 8.07 -3.00
C ASN A 43 1.49 6.78 -3.65
N TYR A 44 1.36 5.69 -2.87
CA TYR A 44 0.94 4.40 -3.39
C TYR A 44 -0.48 4.45 -3.95
N CYS A 45 -1.42 5.04 -3.18
CA CYS A 45 -2.83 5.12 -3.53
C CYS A 45 -3.15 6.20 -4.58
N ALA A 46 -2.21 7.08 -4.91
CA ALA A 46 -2.32 7.99 -6.04
C ALA A 46 -1.99 7.33 -7.40
N GLN A 47 -1.45 6.11 -7.39
CA GLN A 47 -1.20 5.35 -8.62
C GLN A 47 -2.50 4.82 -9.23
N ASP A 48 -2.46 4.51 -10.52
CA ASP A 48 -3.57 3.83 -11.19
C ASP A 48 -3.67 2.36 -10.73
N ALA A 49 -4.75 2.05 -10.02
CA ALA A 49 -5.00 0.74 -9.44
C ALA A 49 -5.05 -0.37 -10.50
N PHE A 50 -5.65 -0.10 -11.67
CA PHE A 50 -5.72 -1.07 -12.77
C PHE A 50 -4.33 -1.43 -13.29
N THR A 51 -3.49 -0.43 -13.59
CA THR A 51 -2.11 -0.61 -14.05
C THR A 51 -1.26 -1.35 -13.01
N LEU A 52 -1.47 -1.07 -11.72
CA LEU A 52 -0.84 -1.83 -10.63
C LEU A 52 -1.21 -3.31 -10.69
N GLY A 53 -2.49 -3.60 -10.90
CA GLY A 53 -3.02 -4.96 -11.06
C GLY A 53 -2.45 -5.67 -12.29
N GLU A 54 -2.41 -5.01 -13.44
CA GLU A 54 -1.80 -5.53 -14.67
C GLU A 54 -0.31 -5.84 -14.51
N SER A 55 0.38 -5.05 -13.70
CA SER A 55 1.80 -5.21 -13.40
C SER A 55 2.07 -6.23 -12.29
N ARG A 56 1.02 -6.81 -11.68
CA ARG A 56 1.08 -7.73 -10.53
C ARG A 56 1.91 -7.19 -9.36
N ARG A 57 1.90 -5.87 -9.16
CA ARG A 57 2.52 -5.26 -7.97
C ARG A 57 1.71 -5.63 -6.74
N TYR A 58 2.36 -5.87 -5.62
CA TYR A 58 1.69 -6.29 -4.39
C TYR A 58 0.68 -5.24 -3.91
N TYR A 59 -0.55 -5.67 -3.65
CA TYR A 59 -1.58 -4.88 -3.01
C TYR A 59 -2.18 -5.67 -1.86
N ARG A 60 -1.95 -5.23 -0.62
CA ARG A 60 -2.49 -5.87 0.60
C ARG A 60 -3.70 -5.14 1.18
N GLY A 61 -4.40 -4.34 0.39
CA GLY A 61 -5.52 -3.53 0.88
C GLY A 61 -5.12 -2.20 1.49
N ILE A 62 -3.90 -1.73 1.23
CA ILE A 62 -3.37 -0.46 1.76
C ILE A 62 -4.27 0.77 1.47
N CYS A 63 -5.08 0.72 0.41
CA CYS A 63 -5.96 1.82 0.00
C CYS A 63 -7.45 1.56 0.29
N ASP A 64 -7.82 0.41 0.85
CA ASP A 64 -9.24 0.02 0.97
C ASP A 64 -10.05 0.98 1.85
N ASP A 65 -9.43 1.49 2.91
CA ASP A 65 -10.06 2.45 3.84
C ASP A 65 -10.11 3.88 3.27
N LEU A 66 -9.41 4.15 2.16
CA LEU A 66 -9.34 5.45 1.51
C LEU A 66 -10.25 5.54 0.28
N ASP A 67 -10.24 4.49 -0.55
CA ASP A 67 -11.07 4.35 -1.75
C ASP A 67 -11.39 2.86 -1.95
N ASP A 68 -12.63 2.49 -1.63
CA ASP A 68 -13.15 1.13 -1.78
C ASP A 68 -13.13 0.62 -3.23
N ARG A 69 -13.08 1.55 -4.21
CA ARG A 69 -12.95 1.23 -5.64
C ARG A 69 -11.55 0.76 -6.00
N PHE A 70 -10.52 1.17 -5.26
CA PHE A 70 -9.12 0.85 -5.59
C PHE A 70 -8.90 -0.66 -5.71
N ARG A 71 -9.44 -1.43 -4.75
CA ARG A 71 -9.39 -2.89 -4.76
C ARG A 71 -10.04 -3.48 -6.01
N ARG A 72 -11.22 -2.98 -6.38
CA ARG A 72 -11.96 -3.47 -7.55
C ARG A 72 -11.16 -3.23 -8.82
N GLU A 73 -10.65 -2.02 -9.03
CA GLU A 73 -9.85 -1.67 -10.21
C GLU A 73 -8.54 -2.49 -10.29
N TYR A 74 -7.88 -2.70 -9.15
CA TYR A 74 -6.70 -3.56 -9.06
C TYR A 74 -6.99 -5.01 -9.48
N GLU A 75 -8.10 -5.60 -9.02
CA GLU A 75 -8.48 -6.95 -9.41
C GLU A 75 -8.90 -7.04 -10.89
N LEU A 76 -9.54 -6.00 -11.44
CA LEU A 76 -9.81 -5.91 -12.87
C LEU A 76 -8.51 -5.92 -13.68
N GLY A 77 -7.51 -5.13 -13.29
CA GLY A 77 -6.19 -5.13 -13.95
C GLY A 77 -5.48 -6.48 -13.87
N ARG A 78 -5.52 -7.14 -12.70
CA ARG A 78 -4.94 -8.49 -12.51
C ARG A 78 -5.54 -9.53 -13.45
N THR A 79 -6.85 -9.47 -13.68
CA THR A 79 -7.58 -10.45 -14.49
C THR A 79 -7.57 -10.11 -15.98
N ALA A 80 -7.44 -8.83 -16.36
CA ALA A 80 -7.36 -8.37 -17.75
C ALA A 80 -6.18 -9.00 -18.51
N LYS A 81 -5.00 -9.09 -17.88
CA LYS A 81 -3.79 -9.67 -18.52
C LYS A 81 -3.86 -11.18 -18.74
N GLY A 82 -4.76 -11.88 -18.04
CA GLY A 82 -5.07 -13.30 -18.25
C GLY A 82 -6.13 -13.56 -19.34
N SER A 83 -6.80 -12.51 -19.83
CA SER A 83 -7.88 -12.61 -20.81
C SER A 83 -7.42 -12.46 -22.26
N LYS A 84 -6.11 -12.46 -22.53
CA LYS A 84 -5.59 -12.84 -23.87
C LYS A 84 -5.85 -14.33 -24.07
N ARG A 85 -7.10 -14.63 -24.41
CA ARG A 85 -7.56 -15.88 -25.02
C ARG A 85 -6.82 -16.02 -26.35
N TYR A 86 -5.94 -17.02 -26.42
CA TYR A 86 -5.56 -17.65 -27.68
C TYR A 86 -6.57 -18.77 -27.94
#